data_AF-A0A7R9KU06-F1
#
_entry.id   AF-A0A7R9KU06-F1
#
_cell.length_a   1.000
_cell.length_b   1.000
_cell.length_c   1.000
_cell.angle_alpha   90.00
_cell.angle_beta   90.00
_cell.angle_gamma   90.00
#
_symmetry.space_group_name_H-M   'P 1'
#
loop_
_entity.id
_entity.type
_entity.pdbx_description
1 polymer ?
#
loop_
_entity_poly.entity_id
_entity_poly.type
_entity_poly.pdbx_seq_one_letter_code
_entity_poly.pdbx_strand_id
1 'polypeptide(L)'
;MKDLTYTAFKEAAEIPLHLVEEVRQRLLEDVAQNAHLYHERDVDLIKSSNWSIQRFLLISKNNVEVALKRIINAFQWRKSFGVLDMSDKDFPIELYRSGYCFVSGKDLNGATLLIFRGNINRKIKSWVPTMKRYFVYQIEKLDKLNDGKGLTLLMDCKGAGLKNVDSEALQFITNMFKDYYPRLLTATLIHKLPSVLETIHKLVQSWLSEDEKKYLHLTNTKTIGSYIAIDQLPHFLKGTNTQSYRTVPVDAPSAHELSNRLGLKEGKAEKLSKHFEQIFPILDSYGNSLEKVSKSLIQELRQKAVERVEKNPELYYEKDVEKVKLNDWFVRRFLHNYKSEVDVNKGLEALDKALKWRKSYGVLDLSDKDFTKEGYISAGAFVYGNDRNGSPVMIMRGKVSKKIKSWMKTAHQYLVYIIEKVDIQNDGKGLTILMDCRETGIKNADMDTLKFLHTVFNEYYPGLVNSSLVYKMPVVLEAVYKMVRSWLNDEQTKYIYVVSKKNINDYITADQLPDILLGTNPAPYRTVPEEAPTSHQLAHKLGIKPEKADKLVKHLEKFYDN
;
A
#
# COMPACT_ATOMS: atom_id res chain seq x y z
N MET A 1 -4.22 -20.79 31.41
CA MET A 1 -4.27 -20.81 29.94
C MET A 1 -5.50 -21.62 29.55
N LYS A 2 -6.38 -21.14 28.66
CA LYS A 2 -7.32 -22.06 28.01
C LYS A 2 -6.47 -22.98 27.16
N ASP A 3 -6.59 -24.28 27.39
CA ASP A 3 -5.80 -25.27 26.69
C ASP A 3 -6.24 -25.31 25.22
N LEU A 4 -5.55 -24.53 24.39
CA LEU A 4 -5.73 -24.52 22.93
C LEU A 4 -4.91 -25.64 22.28
N THR A 5 -4.34 -26.57 23.07
CA THR A 5 -3.50 -27.67 22.56
C THR A 5 -4.23 -28.71 21.71
N TYR A 6 -5.53 -28.50 21.47
CA TYR A 6 -6.33 -29.29 20.56
C TYR A 6 -6.08 -28.85 19.11
N THR A 7 -4.98 -29.33 18.55
CA THR A 7 -4.72 -29.24 17.11
C THR A 7 -5.23 -30.51 16.45
N ALA A 8 -6.05 -30.39 15.41
CA ALA A 8 -6.52 -31.52 14.61
C ALA A 8 -5.38 -32.44 14.13
N PHE A 9 -4.15 -31.93 14.06
CA PHE A 9 -2.96 -32.72 13.75
C PHE A 9 -2.63 -33.80 14.80
N LYS A 10 -2.89 -33.54 16.09
CA LYS A 10 -2.71 -34.54 17.16
C LYS A 10 -3.72 -35.66 17.03
N GLU A 11 -5.00 -35.33 16.81
CA GLU A 11 -6.02 -36.33 16.53
C GLU A 11 -5.71 -37.09 15.22
N ALA A 12 -5.21 -36.39 14.20
CA ALA A 12 -4.84 -37.00 12.92
C ALA A 12 -3.74 -38.05 13.10
N ALA A 13 -2.80 -37.84 14.04
CA ALA A 13 -1.74 -38.80 14.34
C ALA A 13 -2.28 -40.12 14.93
N GLU A 14 -3.49 -40.11 15.50
CA GLU A 14 -4.17 -41.30 16.04
C GLU A 14 -4.96 -42.06 14.96
N ILE A 15 -5.10 -41.51 13.75
CA ILE A 15 -5.83 -42.16 12.66
C ILE A 15 -5.01 -43.36 12.15
N PRO A 16 -5.59 -44.58 12.14
CA PRO A 16 -4.90 -45.76 11.64
C PRO A 16 -4.47 -45.59 10.17
N LEU A 17 -3.19 -45.79 9.89
CA LEU A 17 -2.62 -45.58 8.55
C LEU A 17 -3.23 -46.48 7.48
N HIS A 18 -3.73 -47.66 7.85
CA HIS A 18 -4.41 -48.54 6.89
C HIS A 18 -5.70 -47.91 6.33
N LEU A 19 -6.44 -47.12 7.13
CA LEU A 19 -7.62 -46.40 6.65
C LEU A 19 -7.24 -45.26 5.70
N VAL A 20 -6.11 -44.60 5.97
CA VAL A 20 -5.57 -43.56 5.07
C VAL A 20 -5.22 -44.17 3.72
N GLU A 21 -4.56 -45.32 3.72
CA GLU A 21 -4.19 -46.06 2.51
C GLU A 21 -5.42 -46.58 1.76
N GLU A 22 -6.42 -47.11 2.47
CA GLU A 22 -7.67 -47.57 1.85
C GLU A 22 -8.41 -46.42 1.14
N VAL A 23 -8.56 -45.26 1.80
CA VAL A 23 -9.16 -44.07 1.16
C VAL A 23 -8.32 -43.61 -0.02
N ARG A 24 -6.97 -43.61 0.11
CA ARG A 24 -6.06 -43.22 -0.97
C ARG A 24 -6.25 -44.10 -2.20
N GLN A 25 -6.23 -45.41 -2.03
CA GLN A 25 -6.38 -46.37 -3.13
C GLN A 25 -7.71 -46.18 -3.85
N ARG A 26 -8.81 -46.14 -3.11
CA ARG A 26 -10.16 -45.98 -3.68
C ARG A 26 -10.37 -44.62 -4.34
N LEU A 27 -9.77 -43.56 -3.80
CA LEU A 27 -9.80 -42.25 -4.44
C LEU A 27 -9.00 -42.25 -5.75
N LEU A 28 -7.84 -42.91 -5.79
CA LEU A 28 -7.05 -43.03 -7.02
C LEU A 28 -7.75 -43.89 -8.09
N GLU A 29 -8.49 -44.92 -7.68
CA GLU A 29 -9.35 -45.70 -8.59
C GLU A 29 -10.47 -44.83 -9.20
N ASP A 30 -11.15 -44.02 -8.37
CA ASP A 30 -12.15 -43.07 -8.87
C ASP A 30 -11.53 -42.02 -9.80
N VAL A 31 -10.35 -41.50 -9.46
CA VAL A 31 -9.59 -40.57 -10.33
C VAL A 31 -9.23 -41.22 -11.67
N ALA A 32 -8.84 -42.50 -11.68
CA ALA A 32 -8.49 -43.20 -12.91
C ALA A 32 -9.70 -43.32 -13.86
N GLN A 33 -10.91 -43.49 -13.32
CA GLN A 33 -12.15 -43.56 -14.09
C GLN A 33 -12.71 -42.18 -14.45
N ASN A 34 -12.47 -41.18 -13.61
CA ASN A 34 -13.12 -39.86 -13.66
C ASN A 34 -12.10 -38.70 -13.69
N ALA A 35 -10.94 -38.87 -14.33
CA ALA A 35 -9.83 -37.90 -14.29
C ALA A 35 -10.24 -36.45 -14.63
N HIS A 36 -11.20 -36.28 -15.54
CA HIS A 36 -11.74 -34.97 -15.92
C HIS A 36 -12.46 -34.22 -14.79
N LEU A 37 -12.76 -34.86 -13.65
CA LEU A 37 -13.36 -34.23 -12.46
C LEU A 37 -12.32 -33.73 -11.45
N TYR A 38 -11.04 -34.07 -11.61
CA TYR A 38 -9.97 -33.77 -10.63
C TYR A 38 -8.90 -32.83 -11.20
N HIS A 39 -8.33 -31.98 -10.35
CA HIS A 39 -7.16 -31.17 -10.71
C HIS A 39 -5.88 -31.99 -10.44
N GLU A 40 -4.93 -32.02 -11.37
CA GLU A 40 -3.68 -32.82 -11.28
C GLU A 40 -2.90 -32.62 -9.96
N ARG A 41 -2.69 -31.37 -9.55
CA ARG A 41 -2.02 -31.02 -8.29
C ARG A 41 -2.72 -31.55 -7.03
N ASP A 42 -4.05 -31.66 -7.02
CA ASP A 42 -4.77 -32.29 -5.89
C ASP A 42 -4.55 -33.82 -5.91
N VAL A 43 -4.50 -34.43 -7.10
CA VAL A 43 -4.17 -35.86 -7.27
C VAL A 43 -2.74 -36.15 -6.84
N ASP A 44 -1.79 -35.27 -7.12
CA ASP A 44 -0.41 -35.43 -6.65
C ASP A 44 -0.30 -35.24 -5.14
N LEU A 45 -1.06 -34.30 -4.56
CA LEU A 45 -1.07 -34.07 -3.12
C LEU A 45 -1.51 -35.32 -2.33
N ILE A 46 -2.55 -36.04 -2.77
CA ILE A 46 -3.03 -37.24 -2.05
C ILE A 46 -2.06 -38.44 -2.12
N LYS A 47 -1.18 -38.48 -3.12
CA LYS A 47 -0.14 -39.52 -3.23
C LYS A 47 0.93 -39.36 -2.15
N SER A 48 1.24 -38.12 -1.77
CA SER A 48 2.35 -37.81 -0.86
C SER A 48 1.93 -37.32 0.52
N SER A 49 0.68 -36.87 0.70
CA SER A 49 0.20 -36.31 1.97
C SER A 49 -0.79 -37.23 2.67
N ASN A 50 -0.47 -37.64 3.90
CA ASN A 50 -1.45 -38.31 4.78
C ASN A 50 -2.48 -37.30 5.30
N TRP A 51 -2.06 -36.08 5.61
CA TRP A 51 -2.91 -35.04 6.18
C TRP A 51 -4.11 -34.70 5.30
N SER A 52 -3.90 -34.62 3.98
CA SER A 52 -4.98 -34.34 3.01
C SER A 52 -6.12 -35.36 3.06
N ILE A 53 -5.86 -36.57 3.57
CA ILE A 53 -6.86 -37.64 3.76
C ILE A 53 -7.32 -37.72 5.23
N GLN A 54 -6.39 -37.66 6.19
CA GLN A 54 -6.66 -37.78 7.63
C GLN A 54 -7.70 -36.76 8.10
N ARG A 55 -7.65 -35.51 7.59
CA ARG A 55 -8.63 -34.47 7.93
C ARG A 55 -10.08 -34.84 7.59
N PHE A 56 -10.29 -35.62 6.53
CA PHE A 56 -11.61 -36.12 6.14
C PHE A 56 -12.01 -37.35 6.96
N LEU A 57 -11.07 -38.23 7.29
CA LEU A 57 -11.30 -39.35 8.20
C LEU A 57 -11.71 -38.87 9.60
N LEU A 58 -11.07 -37.80 10.10
CA LEU A 58 -11.40 -37.17 11.38
C LEU A 58 -12.87 -36.75 11.47
N ILE A 59 -13.35 -35.97 10.50
CA ILE A 59 -14.75 -35.51 10.50
C ILE A 59 -15.74 -36.63 10.12
N SER A 60 -15.23 -37.76 9.62
CA SER A 60 -16.02 -38.94 9.26
C SER A 60 -15.97 -40.03 10.33
N LYS A 61 -15.33 -39.76 11.49
CA LYS A 61 -15.16 -40.73 12.58
C LYS A 61 -14.58 -42.07 12.09
N ASN A 62 -13.53 -42.00 11.28
CA ASN A 62 -12.83 -43.14 10.68
C ASN A 62 -13.67 -44.00 9.72
N ASN A 63 -14.86 -43.54 9.32
CA ASN A 63 -15.64 -44.22 8.29
C ASN A 63 -15.06 -43.91 6.89
N VAL A 64 -14.49 -44.93 6.25
CA VAL A 64 -13.84 -44.83 4.93
C VAL A 64 -14.81 -44.35 3.85
N GLU A 65 -16.02 -44.92 3.76
CA GLU A 65 -17.01 -44.55 2.73
C GLU A 65 -17.41 -43.07 2.84
N VAL A 66 -17.68 -42.62 4.06
CA VAL A 66 -18.07 -41.23 4.31
C VAL A 66 -16.90 -40.28 4.02
N ALA A 67 -15.68 -40.65 4.42
CA ALA A 67 -14.48 -39.87 4.15
C ALA A 67 -14.21 -39.76 2.64
N LEU A 68 -14.30 -40.88 1.92
CA LEU A 68 -14.12 -40.95 0.47
C LEU A 68 -15.13 -40.04 -0.25
N LYS A 69 -16.42 -40.13 0.10
CA LYS A 69 -17.44 -39.25 -0.49
C LYS A 69 -17.15 -37.77 -0.26
N ARG A 70 -16.66 -37.41 0.93
CA ARG A 70 -16.34 -36.01 1.27
C ARG A 70 -15.12 -35.49 0.51
N ILE A 71 -14.03 -36.27 0.42
CA ILE A 71 -12.83 -35.84 -0.30
C ILE A 71 -13.09 -35.73 -1.81
N ILE A 72 -13.89 -36.64 -2.39
CA ILE A 72 -14.37 -36.55 -3.77
C ILE A 72 -15.11 -35.23 -3.99
N ASN A 73 -16.12 -34.95 -3.17
CA ASN A 73 -16.90 -33.71 -3.27
C ASN A 73 -16.01 -32.46 -3.14
N ALA A 74 -15.05 -32.49 -2.22
CA ALA A 74 -14.13 -31.37 -2.01
C ALA A 74 -13.23 -31.13 -3.22
N PHE A 75 -12.64 -32.18 -3.79
CA PHE A 75 -11.70 -32.05 -4.90
C PHE A 75 -12.41 -31.67 -6.20
N GLN A 76 -13.60 -32.22 -6.45
CA GLN A 76 -14.44 -31.82 -7.57
C GLN A 76 -14.88 -30.34 -7.45
N TRP A 77 -15.26 -29.91 -6.24
CA TRP A 77 -15.52 -28.49 -5.99
C TRP A 77 -14.27 -27.64 -6.23
N ARG A 78 -13.10 -28.02 -5.69
CA ARG A 78 -11.84 -27.30 -5.88
C ARG A 78 -11.50 -27.11 -7.35
N LYS A 79 -11.68 -28.15 -8.19
CA LYS A 79 -11.53 -28.06 -9.64
C LYS A 79 -12.54 -27.09 -10.26
N SER A 80 -13.84 -27.29 -9.99
CA SER A 80 -14.91 -26.47 -10.57
C SER A 80 -14.81 -24.98 -10.18
N PHE A 81 -14.29 -24.69 -9.00
CA PHE A 81 -14.08 -23.34 -8.47
C PHE A 81 -12.78 -22.70 -8.97
N GLY A 82 -11.89 -23.49 -9.59
CA GLY A 82 -10.57 -23.07 -10.07
C GLY A 82 -9.64 -22.69 -8.93
N VAL A 83 -9.68 -23.40 -7.80
CA VAL A 83 -8.88 -23.06 -6.59
C VAL A 83 -7.40 -22.94 -6.92
N LEU A 84 -6.89 -23.93 -7.63
CA LEU A 84 -5.48 -24.06 -7.92
C LEU A 84 -5.05 -23.20 -9.12
N ASP A 85 -5.98 -22.73 -9.94
CA ASP A 85 -5.72 -21.92 -11.13
C ASP A 85 -5.59 -20.42 -10.81
N MET A 86 -5.84 -20.02 -9.56
CA MET A 86 -5.75 -18.63 -9.13
C MET A 86 -4.31 -18.17 -8.90
N SER A 87 -4.06 -16.92 -9.26
CA SER A 87 -2.80 -16.20 -9.04
C SER A 87 -3.05 -14.78 -8.54
N ASP A 88 -1.98 -14.06 -8.16
CA ASP A 88 -2.12 -12.66 -7.76
C ASP A 88 -2.67 -11.76 -8.89
N LYS A 89 -2.59 -12.20 -10.17
CA LYS A 89 -3.18 -11.51 -11.33
C LYS A 89 -4.70 -11.53 -11.34
N ASP A 90 -5.35 -12.36 -10.51
CA ASP A 90 -6.81 -12.51 -10.51
C ASP A 90 -7.51 -11.59 -9.50
N PHE A 91 -6.74 -10.78 -8.76
CA PHE A 91 -7.25 -9.98 -7.66
C PHE A 91 -6.78 -8.53 -7.75
N PRO A 92 -7.65 -7.56 -7.49
CA PRO A 92 -7.29 -6.17 -7.67
C PRO A 92 -6.43 -5.67 -6.51
N ILE A 93 -5.47 -4.77 -6.79
CA ILE A 93 -4.54 -4.19 -5.81
C ILE A 93 -5.26 -3.60 -4.59
N GLU A 94 -6.50 -3.14 -4.75
CA GLU A 94 -7.34 -2.59 -3.69
C GLU A 94 -7.64 -3.59 -2.56
N LEU A 95 -7.74 -4.90 -2.87
CA LEU A 95 -7.93 -5.92 -1.83
C LEU A 95 -6.69 -6.06 -0.94
N TYR A 96 -5.50 -5.96 -1.53
CA TYR A 96 -4.22 -6.02 -0.81
C TYR A 96 -3.98 -4.72 -0.02
N ARG A 97 -4.09 -3.56 -0.69
CA ARG A 97 -3.84 -2.24 -0.09
C ARG A 97 -4.79 -1.91 1.04
N SER A 98 -6.06 -2.31 0.95
CA SER A 98 -7.03 -2.04 2.01
C SER A 98 -6.67 -2.73 3.34
N GLY A 99 -5.95 -3.84 3.29
CA GLY A 99 -5.78 -4.74 4.43
C GLY A 99 -7.13 -5.34 4.86
N TYR A 100 -7.99 -5.64 3.90
CA TYR A 100 -9.31 -6.23 4.14
C TYR A 100 -9.23 -7.64 4.74
N CYS A 101 -8.38 -8.48 4.16
CA CYS A 101 -8.09 -9.84 4.59
C CYS A 101 -6.61 -10.12 4.32
N PHE A 102 -5.84 -10.46 5.35
CA PHE A 102 -4.39 -10.58 5.25
C PHE A 102 -3.80 -11.51 6.33
N VAL A 103 -2.56 -11.91 6.11
CA VAL A 103 -1.79 -12.77 7.02
C VAL A 103 -0.84 -11.92 7.85
N SER A 104 -0.83 -12.08 9.18
CA SER A 104 0.10 -11.36 10.05
C SER A 104 0.24 -12.02 11.42
N GLY A 105 1.45 -12.49 11.76
CA GLY A 105 1.75 -13.11 13.05
C GLY A 105 1.16 -14.52 13.24
N LYS A 106 1.33 -15.03 14.46
CA LYS A 106 0.88 -16.36 14.89
C LYS A 106 0.11 -16.29 16.21
N ASP A 107 -0.77 -17.26 16.45
CA ASP A 107 -1.36 -17.47 17.77
C ASP A 107 -0.37 -18.13 18.75
N LEU A 108 -0.76 -18.27 20.02
CA LEU A 108 0.07 -18.87 21.07
C LEU A 108 0.42 -20.35 20.83
N ASN A 109 -0.27 -21.04 19.92
CA ASN A 109 0.02 -22.43 19.54
C ASN A 109 0.83 -22.51 18.24
N GLY A 110 1.21 -21.36 17.67
CA GLY A 110 1.97 -21.28 16.44
C GLY A 110 1.14 -21.35 15.16
N ALA A 111 -0.20 -21.36 15.24
CA ALA A 111 -1.05 -21.33 14.04
C ALA A 111 -1.01 -19.92 13.42
N THR A 112 -0.88 -19.87 12.10
CA THR A 112 -0.79 -18.61 11.37
C THR A 112 -2.11 -17.85 11.45
N LEU A 113 -2.04 -16.53 11.66
CA LEU A 113 -3.23 -15.68 11.73
C LEU A 113 -3.67 -15.23 10.34
N LEU A 114 -4.93 -15.53 10.00
CA LEU A 114 -5.65 -14.85 8.93
C LEU A 114 -6.56 -13.81 9.55
N ILE A 115 -6.26 -12.53 9.32
CA ILE A 115 -6.98 -11.40 9.91
C ILE A 115 -7.96 -10.84 8.90
N PHE A 116 -9.23 -10.79 9.28
CA PHE A 116 -10.33 -10.19 8.53
C PHE A 116 -10.84 -8.93 9.24
N ARG A 117 -10.88 -7.80 8.55
CA ARG A 117 -11.36 -6.54 9.13
C ARG A 117 -12.82 -6.30 8.78
N GLY A 118 -13.71 -6.59 9.73
CA GLY A 118 -15.16 -6.54 9.53
C GLY A 118 -15.69 -5.14 9.21
N ASN A 119 -15.11 -4.09 9.79
CA ASN A 119 -15.53 -2.71 9.51
C ASN A 119 -15.23 -2.25 8.07
N ILE A 120 -14.30 -2.92 7.39
CA ILE A 120 -13.92 -2.68 6.01
C ILE A 120 -14.87 -3.38 5.04
N ASN A 121 -15.44 -4.52 5.44
CA ASN A 121 -16.28 -5.31 4.54
C ASN A 121 -17.49 -4.54 4.05
N ARG A 122 -17.82 -4.65 2.76
CA ARG A 122 -19.09 -4.16 2.22
C ARG A 122 -19.52 -5.04 1.06
N LYS A 123 -20.80 -5.38 1.05
CA LYS A 123 -21.40 -6.11 -0.07
C LYS A 123 -21.44 -5.22 -1.30
N ILE A 124 -20.52 -5.44 -2.23
CA ILE A 124 -20.54 -4.86 -3.58
C ILE A 124 -20.85 -5.98 -4.55
N LYS A 125 -22.12 -6.16 -4.90
CA LYS A 125 -22.64 -7.33 -5.63
C LYS A 125 -21.78 -7.79 -6.82
N SER A 126 -21.26 -6.87 -7.64
CA SER A 126 -20.41 -7.20 -8.80
C SER A 126 -19.05 -7.80 -8.43
N TRP A 127 -18.57 -7.57 -7.21
CA TRP A 127 -17.25 -7.99 -6.72
C TRP A 127 -17.33 -9.13 -5.70
N VAL A 128 -18.53 -9.51 -5.25
CA VAL A 128 -18.71 -10.63 -4.31
C VAL A 128 -18.03 -11.93 -4.81
N PRO A 129 -18.16 -12.34 -6.10
CA PRO A 129 -17.46 -13.52 -6.60
C PRO A 129 -15.92 -13.40 -6.47
N THR A 130 -15.36 -12.25 -6.87
CA THR A 130 -13.91 -11.99 -6.77
C THR A 130 -13.44 -11.99 -5.32
N MET A 131 -14.21 -11.41 -4.39
CA MET A 131 -13.87 -11.40 -2.96
C MET A 131 -13.93 -12.79 -2.33
N LYS A 132 -14.91 -13.63 -2.73
CA LYS A 132 -14.96 -15.05 -2.32
C LYS A 132 -13.75 -15.81 -2.84
N ARG A 133 -13.40 -15.64 -4.12
CA ARG A 133 -12.20 -16.24 -4.72
C ARG A 133 -10.92 -15.78 -4.01
N TYR A 134 -10.80 -14.49 -3.69
CA TYR A 134 -9.66 -13.95 -2.95
C TYR A 134 -9.53 -14.59 -1.58
N PHE A 135 -10.63 -14.74 -0.85
CA PHE A 135 -10.60 -15.42 0.45
C PHE A 135 -10.12 -16.87 0.32
N VAL A 136 -10.64 -17.64 -0.65
CA VAL A 136 -10.20 -19.02 -0.89
C VAL A 136 -8.72 -19.07 -1.32
N TYR A 137 -8.26 -18.12 -2.14
CA TYR A 137 -6.86 -18.00 -2.54
C TYR A 137 -5.92 -17.77 -1.33
N GLN A 138 -6.31 -16.91 -0.39
CA GLN A 138 -5.55 -16.72 0.85
C GLN A 138 -5.53 -18.00 1.70
N ILE A 139 -6.65 -18.72 1.78
CA ILE A 139 -6.74 -20.00 2.50
C ILE A 139 -5.84 -21.06 1.88
N GLU A 140 -5.85 -21.21 0.55
CA GLU A 140 -5.03 -22.20 -0.16
C GLU A 140 -3.53 -21.94 0.05
N LYS A 141 -3.10 -20.66 -0.04
CA LYS A 141 -1.71 -20.28 0.26
C LYS A 141 -1.32 -20.66 1.68
N LEU A 142 -2.22 -20.44 2.63
CA LEU A 142 -1.97 -20.73 4.04
C LEU A 142 -1.96 -22.23 4.36
N ASP A 143 -2.90 -23.01 3.82
CA ASP A 143 -2.94 -24.45 4.06
C ASP A 143 -1.66 -25.12 3.53
N LYS A 144 -1.22 -24.73 2.33
CA LYS A 144 0.05 -25.17 1.75
C LYS A 144 1.27 -24.73 2.56
N LEU A 145 1.32 -23.47 2.99
CA LEU A 145 2.46 -22.93 3.75
C LEU A 145 2.60 -23.57 5.13
N ASN A 146 1.48 -23.86 5.78
CA ASN A 146 1.47 -24.38 7.13
C ASN A 146 1.60 -25.90 7.19
N ASP A 147 1.56 -26.61 6.06
CA ASP A 147 1.62 -28.07 5.98
C ASP A 147 0.62 -28.72 6.95
N GLY A 148 -0.62 -28.21 6.96
CA GLY A 148 -1.68 -28.71 7.83
C GLY A 148 -1.63 -28.30 9.30
N LYS A 149 -0.66 -27.47 9.74
CA LYS A 149 -0.57 -26.94 11.13
C LYS A 149 -1.68 -25.95 11.52
N GLY A 150 -2.71 -25.85 10.69
CA GLY A 150 -3.93 -25.10 10.94
C GLY A 150 -3.77 -23.58 10.82
N LEU A 151 -4.88 -22.87 10.95
CA LEU A 151 -4.93 -21.41 10.93
C LEU A 151 -5.92 -20.87 11.96
N THR A 152 -5.60 -19.72 12.53
CA THR A 152 -6.51 -18.97 13.38
C THR A 152 -7.12 -17.83 12.58
N LEU A 153 -8.44 -17.86 12.41
CA LEU A 153 -9.19 -16.79 11.76
C LEU A 153 -9.55 -15.72 12.78
N LEU A 154 -8.94 -14.53 12.69
CA LEU A 154 -9.24 -13.39 13.54
C LEU A 154 -10.15 -12.40 12.81
N MET A 155 -11.42 -12.33 13.20
CA MET A 155 -12.38 -11.36 12.69
C MET A 155 -12.40 -10.11 13.59
N ASP A 156 -11.75 -9.03 13.16
CA ASP A 156 -11.82 -7.72 13.84
C ASP A 156 -13.14 -7.02 13.50
N CYS A 157 -14.13 -7.14 14.38
CA CYS A 157 -15.44 -6.52 14.22
C CYS A 157 -15.52 -5.11 14.80
N LYS A 158 -14.41 -4.53 15.30
CA LYS A 158 -14.41 -3.19 15.87
C LYS A 158 -14.90 -2.16 14.84
N GLY A 159 -16.03 -1.51 15.13
CA GLY A 159 -16.63 -0.51 14.26
C GLY A 159 -17.39 -1.07 13.05
N ALA A 160 -17.58 -2.39 12.99
CA ALA A 160 -18.49 -3.01 12.03
C ALA A 160 -19.96 -2.73 12.42
N GLY A 161 -20.85 -2.76 11.43
CA GLY A 161 -22.30 -2.70 11.62
C GLY A 161 -23.03 -3.51 10.56
N LEU A 162 -24.36 -3.44 10.54
CA LEU A 162 -25.18 -4.25 9.63
C LEU A 162 -24.83 -4.04 8.14
N LYS A 163 -24.43 -2.83 7.75
CA LYS A 163 -23.97 -2.51 6.38
C LYS A 163 -22.73 -3.30 5.94
N ASN A 164 -21.98 -3.83 6.90
CA ASN A 164 -20.75 -4.59 6.66
C ASN A 164 -21.01 -6.10 6.59
N VAL A 165 -22.23 -6.57 6.84
CA VAL A 165 -22.55 -7.99 6.83
C VAL A 165 -22.97 -8.42 5.43
N ASP A 166 -22.39 -9.51 4.95
CA ASP A 166 -22.85 -10.24 3.78
C ASP A 166 -23.15 -11.68 4.20
N SER A 167 -24.42 -12.01 4.42
CA SER A 167 -24.85 -13.33 4.90
C SER A 167 -24.49 -14.44 3.92
N GLU A 168 -24.56 -14.18 2.61
CA GLU A 168 -24.17 -15.14 1.57
C GLU A 168 -22.67 -15.41 1.55
N ALA A 169 -21.86 -14.43 1.96
CA ALA A 169 -20.42 -14.61 2.11
C ALA A 169 -20.10 -15.38 3.40
N LEU A 170 -20.78 -15.07 4.51
CA LEU A 170 -20.62 -15.79 5.77
C LEU A 170 -20.99 -17.27 5.62
N GLN A 171 -22.14 -17.57 5.02
CA GLN A 171 -22.57 -18.95 4.79
C GLN A 171 -21.61 -19.69 3.85
N PHE A 172 -21.10 -19.02 2.82
CA PHE A 172 -20.07 -19.58 1.94
C PHE A 172 -18.78 -19.92 2.71
N ILE A 173 -18.29 -19.02 3.57
CA ILE A 173 -17.09 -19.25 4.38
C ILE A 173 -17.31 -20.42 5.35
N THR A 174 -18.46 -20.48 6.04
CA THR A 174 -18.82 -21.58 6.94
C THR A 174 -18.83 -22.92 6.21
N ASN A 175 -19.52 -23.00 5.07
CA ASN A 175 -19.60 -24.24 4.29
C ASN A 175 -18.22 -24.63 3.72
N MET A 176 -17.42 -23.66 3.29
CA MET A 176 -16.09 -23.93 2.75
C MET A 176 -15.17 -24.61 3.78
N PHE A 177 -15.15 -24.13 5.03
CA PHE A 177 -14.39 -24.80 6.08
C PHE A 177 -14.98 -26.14 6.50
N LYS A 178 -16.29 -26.32 6.42
CA LYS A 178 -16.96 -27.58 6.79
C LYS A 178 -16.75 -28.69 5.75
N ASP A 179 -16.91 -28.35 4.48
CA ASP A 179 -17.05 -29.32 3.40
C ASP A 179 -15.76 -29.48 2.58
N TYR A 180 -14.94 -28.43 2.46
CA TYR A 180 -13.80 -28.40 1.53
C TYR A 180 -12.43 -28.28 2.22
N TYR A 181 -12.38 -27.60 3.38
CA TYR A 181 -11.16 -27.47 4.19
C TYR A 181 -11.42 -27.88 5.66
N PRO A 182 -11.96 -29.09 5.91
CA PRO A 182 -12.30 -29.53 7.25
C PRO A 182 -11.07 -29.54 8.16
N ARG A 183 -11.27 -29.17 9.43
CA ARG A 183 -10.20 -29.15 10.45
C ARG A 183 -9.02 -28.21 10.14
N LEU A 184 -9.18 -27.26 9.22
CA LEU A 184 -8.16 -26.24 8.96
C LEU A 184 -8.08 -25.19 10.08
N LEU A 185 -9.24 -24.80 10.62
CA LEU A 185 -9.32 -23.77 11.66
C LEU A 185 -8.96 -24.36 13.03
N THR A 186 -7.93 -23.81 13.67
CA THR A 186 -7.60 -24.10 15.07
C THR A 186 -8.40 -23.22 16.03
N ALA A 187 -8.73 -22.01 15.59
CA ALA A 187 -9.65 -21.12 16.28
C ALA A 187 -10.27 -20.10 15.31
N THR A 188 -11.49 -19.65 15.62
CA THR A 188 -12.11 -18.44 15.07
C THR A 188 -12.32 -17.43 16.19
N LEU A 189 -11.55 -16.34 16.15
CA LEU A 189 -11.62 -15.27 17.13
C LEU A 189 -12.48 -14.13 16.57
N ILE A 190 -13.67 -13.93 17.12
CA ILE A 190 -14.51 -12.77 16.82
C ILE A 190 -14.15 -11.67 17.82
N HIS A 191 -13.35 -10.71 17.38
CA HIS A 191 -12.84 -9.63 18.23
C HIS A 191 -13.76 -8.41 18.21
N LYS A 192 -14.14 -7.93 19.40
CA LYS A 192 -14.97 -6.72 19.60
C LYS A 192 -16.25 -6.74 18.77
N LEU A 193 -16.99 -7.85 18.83
CA LEU A 193 -18.32 -7.95 18.23
C LEU A 193 -19.23 -6.84 18.79
N PRO A 194 -19.75 -5.92 17.96
CA PRO A 194 -20.72 -4.93 18.38
C PRO A 194 -22.07 -5.60 18.69
N SER A 195 -22.79 -5.11 19.70
CA SER A 195 -24.07 -5.70 20.12
C SER A 195 -25.11 -5.77 19.00
N VAL A 196 -25.11 -4.79 18.08
CA VAL A 196 -25.98 -4.78 16.89
C VAL A 196 -25.77 -6.00 15.96
N LEU A 197 -24.64 -6.71 16.07
CA LEU A 197 -24.31 -7.90 15.29
C LEU A 197 -24.50 -9.20 16.06
N GLU A 198 -25.01 -9.18 17.30
CA GLU A 198 -25.23 -10.41 18.09
C GLU A 198 -26.21 -11.38 17.43
N THR A 199 -27.27 -10.87 16.80
CA THR A 199 -28.22 -11.71 16.05
C THR A 199 -27.54 -12.43 14.88
N ILE A 200 -26.62 -11.76 14.19
CA ILE A 200 -25.82 -12.36 13.11
C ILE A 200 -24.87 -13.43 13.67
N HIS A 201 -24.25 -13.18 14.82
CA HIS A 201 -23.41 -14.17 15.48
C HIS A 201 -24.20 -15.41 15.88
N LYS A 202 -25.38 -15.26 16.50
CA LYS A 202 -26.27 -16.39 16.84
C LYS A 202 -26.72 -17.16 15.61
N LEU A 203 -26.97 -16.47 14.49
CA LEU A 203 -27.28 -17.10 13.21
C LEU A 203 -26.10 -17.94 12.69
N VAL A 204 -24.88 -17.43 12.74
CA VAL A 204 -23.69 -18.23 12.36
C VAL A 204 -23.53 -19.43 13.28
N GLN A 205 -23.77 -19.28 14.59
CA GLN A 205 -23.70 -20.38 15.54
C GLN A 205 -24.72 -21.49 15.24
N SER A 206 -25.91 -21.19 14.68
CA SER A 206 -26.89 -22.22 14.32
C SER A 206 -26.49 -23.05 13.10
N TRP A 207 -25.52 -22.58 12.30
CA TRP A 207 -24.95 -23.33 11.17
C TRP A 207 -23.85 -24.31 11.60
N LEU A 208 -23.32 -24.16 12.81
CA LEU A 208 -22.22 -24.94 13.35
C LEU A 208 -22.74 -26.08 14.24
N SER A 209 -22.10 -27.24 14.15
CA SER A 209 -22.27 -28.34 15.10
C SER A 209 -21.72 -27.98 16.49
N GLU A 210 -22.12 -28.73 17.52
CA GLU A 210 -21.59 -28.54 18.89
C GLU A 210 -20.07 -28.72 18.98
N ASP A 211 -19.48 -29.55 18.11
CA ASP A 211 -18.02 -29.69 18.04
C ASP A 211 -17.35 -28.45 17.44
N GLU A 212 -17.89 -27.93 16.34
CA GLU A 212 -17.35 -26.74 15.66
C GLU A 212 -17.47 -25.46 16.53
N LYS A 213 -18.54 -25.34 17.32
CA LYS A 213 -18.73 -24.20 18.24
C LYS A 213 -17.61 -24.06 19.26
N LYS A 214 -16.90 -25.14 19.61
CA LYS A 214 -15.78 -25.10 20.57
C LYS A 214 -14.62 -24.23 20.10
N TYR A 215 -14.44 -24.08 18.79
CA TYR A 215 -13.36 -23.29 18.20
C TYR A 215 -13.75 -21.82 17.98
N LEU A 216 -15.01 -21.45 18.24
CA LEU A 216 -15.51 -20.09 18.07
C LEU A 216 -15.40 -19.31 19.39
N HIS A 217 -14.69 -18.19 19.37
CA HIS A 217 -14.40 -17.42 20.58
C HIS A 217 -14.68 -15.92 20.40
N LEU A 218 -15.48 -15.35 21.30
CA LEU A 218 -15.62 -13.91 21.42
C LEU A 218 -14.45 -13.33 22.23
N THR A 219 -13.77 -12.33 21.67
CA THR A 219 -12.65 -11.66 22.34
C THR A 219 -12.84 -10.15 22.39
N ASN A 220 -12.13 -9.49 23.30
CA ASN A 220 -12.03 -8.04 23.40
C ASN A 220 -10.59 -7.64 23.71
N THR A 221 -10.32 -6.35 23.94
CA THR A 221 -8.96 -5.86 24.20
C THR A 221 -8.28 -6.54 25.40
N LYS A 222 -9.06 -6.97 26.40
CA LYS A 222 -8.54 -7.61 27.62
C LYS A 222 -8.32 -9.12 27.44
N THR A 223 -9.06 -9.76 26.53
CA THR A 223 -9.07 -11.23 26.42
C THR A 223 -8.36 -11.78 25.19
N ILE A 224 -8.07 -10.95 24.17
CA ILE A 224 -7.35 -11.40 22.97
C ILE A 224 -5.94 -11.92 23.29
N GLY A 225 -5.29 -11.37 24.32
CA GLY A 225 -3.96 -11.79 24.79
C GLY A 225 -3.90 -13.24 25.28
N SER A 226 -5.05 -13.85 25.59
CA SER A 226 -5.13 -15.27 25.96
C SER A 226 -5.01 -16.21 24.75
N TYR A 227 -5.01 -15.68 23.52
CA TYR A 227 -4.92 -16.44 22.28
C TYR A 227 -3.72 -16.01 21.43
N ILE A 228 -3.38 -14.71 21.45
CA ILE A 228 -2.35 -14.13 20.59
C ILE A 228 -1.46 -13.21 21.43
N ALA A 229 -0.14 -13.43 21.36
CA ALA A 229 0.83 -12.57 22.03
C ALA A 229 0.83 -11.14 21.44
N ILE A 230 1.15 -10.14 22.27
CA ILE A 230 1.05 -8.73 21.88
C ILE A 230 1.98 -8.35 20.72
N ASP A 231 3.13 -9.01 20.63
CA ASP A 231 4.14 -8.87 19.57
C ASP A 231 3.75 -9.55 18.25
N GLN A 232 2.74 -10.42 18.26
CA GLN A 232 2.16 -11.02 17.05
C GLN A 232 0.99 -10.20 16.50
N LEU A 233 0.37 -9.34 17.31
CA LEU A 233 -0.77 -8.51 16.90
C LEU A 233 -0.34 -7.22 16.16
N PRO A 234 -1.04 -6.83 15.08
CA PRO A 234 -0.87 -5.51 14.46
C PRO A 234 -1.20 -4.34 15.40
N HIS A 235 -0.59 -3.17 15.14
CA HIS A 235 -0.79 -1.96 15.95
C HIS A 235 -2.26 -1.51 16.08
N PHE A 236 -3.08 -1.64 15.04
CA PHE A 236 -4.50 -1.24 15.12
C PHE A 236 -5.32 -2.13 16.08
N LEU A 237 -4.81 -3.33 16.40
CA LEU A 237 -5.31 -4.23 17.45
C LEU A 237 -4.60 -4.03 18.80
N LYS A 238 -3.83 -2.95 18.95
CA LYS A 238 -2.97 -2.62 20.11
C LYS A 238 -1.79 -3.59 20.32
N GLY A 239 -1.34 -4.27 19.27
CA GLY A 239 -0.10 -5.03 19.34
C GLY A 239 1.15 -4.23 18.97
N THR A 240 2.29 -4.92 18.94
CA THR A 240 3.60 -4.39 18.58
C THR A 240 4.21 -5.04 17.34
N ASN A 241 3.46 -5.89 16.63
CA ASN A 241 3.91 -6.47 15.37
C ASN A 241 4.05 -5.37 14.31
N THR A 242 5.26 -5.25 13.76
CA THR A 242 5.61 -4.26 12.73
C THR A 242 5.53 -4.84 11.31
N GLN A 243 5.17 -6.12 11.14
CA GLN A 243 5.02 -6.76 9.84
C GLN A 243 4.07 -5.95 8.94
N SER A 244 4.52 -5.64 7.73
CA SER A 244 3.66 -5.04 6.71
C SER A 244 2.64 -6.07 6.22
N TYR A 245 1.36 -5.72 6.32
CA TYR A 245 0.24 -6.58 5.92
C TYR A 245 -0.54 -6.05 4.71
N ARG A 246 0.00 -5.04 4.03
CA ARG A 246 -0.59 -4.38 2.84
C ARG A 246 0.29 -4.49 1.61
N THR A 247 1.24 -5.43 1.63
CA THR A 247 2.14 -5.66 0.51
C THR A 247 1.34 -6.06 -0.72
N VAL A 248 1.59 -5.36 -1.83
CA VAL A 248 0.91 -5.58 -3.11
C VAL A 248 1.82 -6.46 -3.98
N PRO A 249 1.33 -7.60 -4.49
CA PRO A 249 2.07 -8.37 -5.48
C PRO A 249 2.33 -7.55 -6.75
N VAL A 250 3.51 -7.71 -7.36
CA VAL A 250 3.94 -6.92 -8.53
C VAL A 250 2.95 -7.02 -9.70
N ASP A 251 2.34 -8.19 -9.87
CA ASP A 251 1.48 -8.50 -11.02
C ASP A 251 -0.02 -8.31 -10.73
N ALA A 252 -0.39 -7.79 -9.55
CA ALA A 252 -1.80 -7.56 -9.22
C ALA A 252 -2.36 -6.39 -10.06
N PRO A 253 -3.47 -6.57 -10.81
CA PRO A 253 -4.09 -5.50 -11.59
C PRO A 253 -4.82 -4.48 -10.70
N SER A 254 -5.08 -3.28 -11.21
CA SER A 254 -6.09 -2.38 -10.64
C SER A 254 -7.51 -2.96 -10.73
N ALA A 255 -8.45 -2.45 -9.92
CA ALA A 255 -9.87 -2.79 -10.08
C ALA A 255 -10.39 -2.47 -11.48
N HIS A 256 -9.87 -1.42 -12.14
CA HIS A 256 -10.21 -1.05 -13.51
C HIS A 256 -9.76 -2.09 -14.53
N GLU A 257 -8.47 -2.47 -14.51
CA GLU A 257 -7.93 -3.49 -15.42
C GLU A 257 -8.64 -4.83 -15.24
N LEU A 258 -8.86 -5.24 -13.99
CA LEU A 258 -9.56 -6.49 -13.70
C LEU A 258 -11.05 -6.42 -14.09
N SER A 259 -11.71 -5.28 -13.86
CA SER A 259 -13.09 -5.06 -14.30
C SER A 259 -13.24 -5.24 -15.81
N ASN A 260 -12.29 -4.73 -16.59
CA ASN A 260 -12.27 -4.89 -18.05
C ASN A 260 -12.07 -6.37 -18.44
N ARG A 261 -11.11 -7.05 -17.82
CA ARG A 261 -10.87 -8.50 -18.04
C ARG A 261 -12.10 -9.36 -17.71
N LEU A 262 -12.85 -8.98 -16.68
CA LEU A 262 -14.06 -9.68 -16.25
C LEU A 262 -15.32 -9.25 -17.01
N GLY A 263 -15.23 -8.28 -17.93
CA GLY A 263 -16.39 -7.76 -18.66
C GLY A 263 -17.44 -7.10 -17.76
N LEU A 264 -17.04 -6.52 -16.63
CA LEU A 264 -17.96 -5.82 -15.75
C LEU A 264 -18.39 -4.49 -16.38
N LYS A 265 -19.65 -4.10 -16.16
CA LYS A 265 -20.20 -2.81 -16.64
C LYS A 265 -19.39 -1.62 -16.11
N GLU A 266 -19.44 -0.51 -16.84
CA GLU A 266 -18.86 0.77 -16.41
C GLU A 266 -19.34 1.18 -15.01
N GLY A 267 -18.47 1.82 -14.21
CA GLY A 267 -18.78 2.27 -12.85
C GLY A 267 -18.58 1.20 -11.77
N LYS A 268 -18.35 -0.08 -12.13
CA LYS A 268 -18.15 -1.15 -11.13
C LYS A 268 -16.77 -1.11 -10.49
N ALA A 269 -15.73 -0.83 -11.25
CA ALA A 269 -14.38 -0.62 -10.73
C ALA A 269 -14.37 0.55 -9.75
N GLU A 270 -14.91 1.69 -10.16
CA GLU A 270 -15.00 2.91 -9.35
C GLU A 270 -15.74 2.66 -8.04
N LYS A 271 -16.77 1.82 -8.03
CA LYS A 271 -17.50 1.49 -6.80
C LYS A 271 -16.64 0.70 -5.81
N LEU A 272 -15.77 -0.18 -6.29
CA LEU A 272 -14.82 -0.91 -5.45
C LEU A 272 -13.73 0.02 -4.93
N SER A 273 -13.09 0.76 -5.83
CA SER A 273 -12.02 1.70 -5.50
C SER A 273 -12.53 2.75 -4.49
N LYS A 274 -13.65 3.42 -4.76
CA LYS A 274 -14.28 4.38 -3.83
C LYS A 274 -14.61 3.80 -2.47
N HIS A 275 -14.99 2.52 -2.40
CA HIS A 275 -15.27 1.87 -1.12
C HIS A 275 -13.99 1.71 -0.30
N PHE A 276 -12.92 1.22 -0.90
CA PHE A 276 -11.65 1.05 -0.20
C PHE A 276 -10.92 2.37 0.05
N GLU A 277 -11.04 3.37 -0.83
CA GLU A 277 -10.60 4.77 -0.66
C GLU A 277 -11.19 5.42 0.60
N GLN A 278 -12.44 5.10 0.97
CA GLN A 278 -13.09 5.66 2.16
C GLN A 278 -12.57 5.05 3.47
N ILE A 279 -11.98 3.85 3.41
CA ILE A 279 -11.62 3.06 4.59
C ILE A 279 -10.19 3.32 5.02
N PHE A 280 -9.35 3.56 4.04
CA PHE A 280 -8.13 4.31 4.12
C PHE A 280 -8.11 5.10 2.84
N PRO A 281 -7.68 6.38 2.83
CA PRO A 281 -7.13 6.88 1.59
C PRO A 281 -6.03 5.88 1.24
N ILE A 282 -6.33 4.98 0.29
CA ILE A 282 -5.35 4.63 -0.73
C ILE A 282 -4.73 5.99 -1.00
N LEU A 283 -3.42 6.15 -0.85
CA LEU A 283 -2.82 7.32 -1.50
C LEU A 283 -2.98 7.00 -2.99
N ASP A 284 -4.20 7.15 -3.50
CA ASP A 284 -4.43 7.59 -4.84
C ASP A 284 -3.55 8.80 -4.90
N SER A 285 -2.48 8.67 -5.64
CA SER A 285 -1.64 9.80 -5.84
C SER A 285 -2.37 10.76 -6.76
N TYR A 286 -2.17 12.06 -6.56
CA TYR A 286 -2.55 13.02 -7.60
C TYR A 286 -1.96 12.61 -8.97
N GLY A 287 -0.77 11.99 -8.99
CA GLY A 287 -0.15 11.38 -10.18
C GLY A 287 -0.99 10.30 -10.87
N ASN A 288 -1.67 9.40 -10.14
CA ASN A 288 -2.50 8.33 -10.71
C ASN A 288 -3.77 8.87 -11.39
N SER A 289 -4.27 10.03 -10.97
CA SER A 289 -5.40 10.69 -11.65
C SER A 289 -5.09 11.05 -13.11
N LEU A 290 -3.79 11.14 -13.46
CA LEU A 290 -3.30 11.47 -14.81
C LEU A 290 -3.16 10.26 -15.74
N GLU A 291 -3.30 9.02 -15.25
CA GLU A 291 -3.18 7.81 -16.10
C GLU A 291 -4.34 7.61 -17.08
N LYS A 292 -5.39 8.44 -17.00
CA LYS A 292 -6.60 8.35 -17.82
C LYS A 292 -6.50 9.02 -19.19
N VAL A 293 -5.35 9.58 -19.56
CA VAL A 293 -5.14 10.25 -20.86
C VAL A 293 -4.86 9.22 -21.96
N SER A 294 -5.56 9.31 -23.09
CA SER A 294 -5.36 8.37 -24.20
C SER A 294 -3.99 8.52 -24.87
N LYS A 295 -3.45 7.41 -25.39
CA LYS A 295 -2.20 7.42 -26.15
C LYS A 295 -2.24 8.35 -27.36
N SER A 296 -3.40 8.50 -28.00
CA SER A 296 -3.56 9.41 -29.16
C SER A 296 -3.31 10.87 -28.79
N LEU A 297 -3.84 11.33 -27.66
CA LEU A 297 -3.64 12.71 -27.18
C LEU A 297 -2.18 12.96 -26.79
N ILE A 298 -1.51 11.96 -26.19
CA ILE A 298 -0.07 12.02 -25.87
C ILE A 298 0.75 12.19 -27.15
N GLN A 299 0.44 11.40 -28.20
CA GLN A 299 1.15 11.51 -29.48
C GLN A 299 0.88 12.85 -30.19
N GLU A 300 -0.35 13.34 -30.15
CA GLU A 300 -0.69 14.65 -30.74
C GLU A 300 0.08 15.79 -30.04
N LEU A 301 0.09 15.81 -28.70
CA LEU A 301 0.87 16.80 -27.94
C LEU A 301 2.36 16.69 -28.26
N ARG A 302 2.90 15.47 -28.30
CA ARG A 302 4.31 15.22 -28.62
C ARG A 302 4.67 15.79 -29.99
N GLN A 303 3.89 15.49 -31.01
CA GLN A 303 4.14 15.98 -32.37
C GLN A 303 4.17 17.51 -32.39
N LYS A 304 3.13 18.15 -31.85
CA LYS A 304 3.05 19.61 -31.81
C LYS A 304 4.18 20.25 -31.00
N ALA A 305 4.63 19.60 -29.92
CA ALA A 305 5.74 20.06 -29.10
C ALA A 305 7.09 19.95 -29.84
N VAL A 306 7.32 18.89 -30.61
CA VAL A 306 8.53 18.75 -31.44
C VAL A 306 8.57 19.83 -32.52
N GLU A 307 7.46 20.05 -33.25
CA GLU A 307 7.35 21.12 -34.25
C GLU A 307 7.56 22.53 -33.64
N ARG A 308 7.13 22.74 -32.39
CA ARG A 308 7.34 23.98 -31.62
C ARG A 308 8.83 24.22 -31.37
N VAL A 309 9.51 23.19 -30.90
CA VAL A 309 10.93 23.22 -30.54
C VAL A 309 11.80 23.47 -31.76
N GLU A 310 11.50 22.83 -32.89
CA GLU A 310 12.26 22.99 -34.14
C GLU A 310 12.30 24.44 -34.66
N LYS A 311 11.30 25.26 -34.31
CA LYS A 311 11.27 26.68 -34.70
C LYS A 311 12.23 27.56 -33.89
N ASN A 312 12.52 27.20 -32.64
CA ASN A 312 13.37 27.99 -31.72
C ASN A 312 14.18 27.07 -30.78
N PRO A 313 15.05 26.18 -31.32
CA PRO A 313 15.68 25.11 -30.54
C PRO A 313 16.55 25.63 -29.38
N GLU A 314 17.08 26.84 -29.48
CA GLU A 314 17.92 27.50 -28.47
C GLU A 314 17.21 27.78 -27.14
N LEU A 315 15.87 27.84 -27.15
CA LEU A 315 15.05 28.08 -25.96
C LEU A 315 14.92 26.85 -25.05
N TYR A 316 15.43 25.70 -25.47
CA TYR A 316 15.21 24.42 -24.81
C TYR A 316 16.53 23.68 -24.52
N TYR A 317 16.50 22.72 -23.60
CA TYR A 317 17.58 21.74 -23.49
C TYR A 317 17.33 20.59 -24.46
N GLU A 318 18.36 20.19 -25.20
CA GLU A 318 18.30 19.00 -26.08
C GLU A 318 17.83 17.75 -25.33
N LYS A 319 18.36 17.51 -24.11
CA LYS A 319 17.94 16.40 -23.24
C LYS A 319 16.45 16.42 -22.89
N ASP A 320 15.85 17.59 -22.70
CA ASP A 320 14.41 17.65 -22.41
C ASP A 320 13.58 17.43 -23.69
N VAL A 321 14.08 17.85 -24.85
CA VAL A 321 13.47 17.54 -26.15
C VAL A 321 13.50 16.02 -26.43
N GLU A 322 14.61 15.35 -26.10
CA GLU A 322 14.69 13.89 -26.15
C GLU A 322 13.67 13.24 -25.20
N LYS A 323 13.53 13.73 -23.97
CA LYS A 323 12.48 13.24 -23.04
C LYS A 323 11.08 13.39 -23.63
N VAL A 324 10.76 14.51 -24.29
CA VAL A 324 9.46 14.70 -24.97
C VAL A 324 9.25 13.64 -26.05
N LYS A 325 10.29 13.35 -26.84
CA LYS A 325 10.24 12.34 -27.92
C LYS A 325 10.06 10.92 -27.40
N LEU A 326 10.71 10.57 -26.28
CA LEU A 326 10.83 9.19 -25.82
C LEU A 326 9.87 8.81 -24.67
N ASN A 327 9.48 9.74 -23.81
CA ASN A 327 8.80 9.41 -22.55
C ASN A 327 7.32 9.84 -22.55
N ASP A 328 6.40 8.87 -22.64
CA ASP A 328 4.96 9.11 -22.54
C ASP A 328 4.56 9.78 -21.22
N TRP A 329 5.20 9.41 -20.10
CA TRP A 329 4.89 9.99 -18.79
C TRP A 329 5.24 11.48 -18.69
N PHE A 330 6.31 11.89 -19.36
CA PHE A 330 6.78 13.28 -19.33
C PHE A 330 5.86 14.18 -20.15
N VAL A 331 5.30 13.66 -21.24
CA VAL A 331 4.32 14.38 -22.07
C VAL A 331 2.93 14.38 -21.41
N ARG A 332 2.45 13.23 -20.92
CA ARG A 332 1.07 13.10 -20.40
C ARG A 332 0.74 14.05 -19.26
N ARG A 333 1.72 14.41 -18.42
CA ARG A 333 1.50 15.24 -17.23
C ARG A 333 1.01 16.66 -17.56
N PHE A 334 1.24 17.12 -18.79
CA PHE A 334 0.76 18.41 -19.27
C PHE A 334 -0.64 18.34 -19.90
N LEU A 335 -1.19 17.14 -20.11
CA LEU A 335 -2.54 16.90 -20.61
C LEU A 335 -3.58 16.80 -19.48
N HIS A 336 -3.41 17.58 -18.41
CA HIS A 336 -4.29 17.52 -17.25
C HIS A 336 -5.75 17.90 -17.58
N ASN A 337 -6.68 17.30 -16.84
CA ASN A 337 -8.12 17.45 -17.03
C ASN A 337 -8.57 18.82 -16.48
N TYR A 338 -8.66 19.83 -17.33
CA TYR A 338 -9.22 21.14 -16.98
C TYR A 338 -10.74 21.05 -16.86
N LYS A 339 -11.22 20.45 -15.75
CA LYS A 339 -12.62 20.38 -15.29
C LYS A 339 -13.67 19.76 -16.23
N SER A 340 -13.40 19.47 -17.50
CA SER A 340 -14.42 18.91 -18.40
C SER A 340 -13.90 18.11 -19.60
N GLU A 341 -12.76 18.46 -20.20
CA GLU A 341 -12.15 17.71 -21.33
C GLU A 341 -10.64 18.01 -21.47
N VAL A 342 -9.87 17.08 -22.04
CA VAL A 342 -8.42 17.26 -22.27
C VAL A 342 -8.19 18.15 -23.49
N ASP A 343 -7.49 19.27 -23.31
CA ASP A 343 -7.17 20.23 -24.37
C ASP A 343 -5.67 20.19 -24.71
N VAL A 344 -5.34 19.63 -25.87
CA VAL A 344 -3.96 19.45 -26.33
C VAL A 344 -3.25 20.78 -26.52
N ASN A 345 -3.93 21.84 -26.96
CA ASN A 345 -3.30 23.13 -27.19
C ASN A 345 -2.93 23.81 -25.87
N LYS A 346 -3.79 23.70 -24.85
CA LYS A 346 -3.42 24.15 -23.49
C LYS A 346 -2.26 23.35 -22.91
N GLY A 347 -2.27 22.03 -23.10
CA GLY A 347 -1.17 21.17 -22.67
C GLY A 347 0.15 21.53 -23.36
N LEU A 348 0.08 21.93 -24.63
CA LEU A 348 1.23 22.39 -25.41
C LEU A 348 1.79 23.71 -24.90
N GLU A 349 0.95 24.69 -24.56
CA GLU A 349 1.42 25.93 -23.92
C GLU A 349 2.03 25.67 -22.53
N ALA A 350 1.44 24.75 -21.75
CA ALA A 350 1.97 24.38 -20.44
C ALA A 350 3.33 23.67 -20.55
N LEU A 351 3.47 22.70 -21.46
CA LEU A 351 4.73 22.00 -21.74
C LEU A 351 5.79 22.98 -22.24
N ASP A 352 5.46 23.84 -23.21
CA ASP A 352 6.37 24.86 -23.75
C ASP A 352 6.90 25.81 -22.65
N LYS A 353 5.99 26.32 -21.81
CA LYS A 353 6.32 27.16 -20.66
C LYS A 353 7.26 26.43 -19.70
N ALA A 354 7.00 25.15 -19.40
CA ALA A 354 7.84 24.37 -18.51
C ALA A 354 9.25 24.14 -19.08
N LEU A 355 9.37 23.78 -20.36
CA LEU A 355 10.68 23.55 -20.98
C LEU A 355 11.52 24.83 -21.05
N LYS A 356 10.91 25.96 -21.42
CA LYS A 356 11.57 27.27 -21.40
C LYS A 356 12.02 27.68 -20.01
N TRP A 357 11.16 27.49 -19.01
CA TRP A 357 11.53 27.75 -17.62
C TRP A 357 12.71 26.89 -17.19
N ARG A 358 12.68 25.58 -17.50
CA ARG A 358 13.77 24.65 -17.16
C ARG A 358 15.10 25.14 -17.73
N LYS A 359 15.12 25.55 -19.01
CA LYS A 359 16.30 26.12 -19.67
C LYS A 359 16.75 27.43 -19.01
N SER A 360 15.84 28.38 -18.81
CA SER A 360 16.20 29.69 -18.22
C SER A 360 16.63 29.61 -16.75
N TYR A 361 16.10 28.62 -16.01
CA TYR A 361 16.38 28.43 -14.59
C TYR A 361 17.68 27.64 -14.36
N GLY A 362 18.20 26.98 -15.40
CA GLY A 362 19.43 26.19 -15.31
C GLY A 362 19.21 24.80 -14.72
N VAL A 363 18.02 24.19 -14.86
CA VAL A 363 17.65 22.96 -14.12
C VAL A 363 18.63 21.81 -14.36
N LEU A 364 19.04 21.61 -15.62
CA LEU A 364 19.97 20.54 -16.00
C LEU A 364 21.44 20.91 -15.80
N ASP A 365 21.73 22.16 -15.41
CA ASP A 365 23.07 22.65 -15.14
C ASP A 365 23.43 22.56 -13.64
N LEU A 366 22.46 22.27 -12.78
CA LEU A 366 22.66 22.12 -11.33
C LEU A 366 23.42 20.84 -11.01
N SER A 367 24.40 20.96 -10.11
CA SER A 367 25.20 19.84 -9.62
C SER A 367 25.46 19.96 -8.12
N ASP A 368 26.05 18.94 -7.51
CA ASP A 368 26.41 18.98 -6.09
C ASP A 368 27.42 20.12 -5.76
N LYS A 369 28.15 20.66 -6.76
CA LYS A 369 29.06 21.82 -6.62
C LYS A 369 28.35 23.15 -6.38
N ASP A 370 27.04 23.19 -6.52
CA ASP A 370 26.25 24.42 -6.41
C ASP A 370 25.58 24.55 -5.04
N PHE A 371 25.81 23.59 -4.15
CA PHE A 371 25.18 23.52 -2.83
C PHE A 371 26.21 23.30 -1.72
N THR A 372 26.00 23.96 -0.59
CA THR A 372 26.97 23.99 0.52
C THR A 372 27.01 22.67 1.30
N LYS A 373 28.19 22.23 1.76
CA LYS A 373 28.35 21.10 2.70
C LYS A 373 27.44 21.25 3.92
N GLU A 374 27.42 22.44 4.51
CA GLU A 374 26.58 22.78 5.68
C GLU A 374 25.09 22.56 5.41
N GLY A 375 24.66 22.87 4.19
CA GLY A 375 23.30 22.61 3.69
C GLY A 375 22.95 21.12 3.71
N TYR A 376 23.81 20.26 3.15
CA TYR A 376 23.63 18.80 3.18
C TYR A 376 23.62 18.26 4.61
N ILE A 377 24.58 18.66 5.46
CA ILE A 377 24.70 18.21 6.85
C ILE A 377 23.46 18.60 7.66
N SER A 378 22.92 19.80 7.45
CA SER A 378 21.73 20.29 8.19
C SER A 378 20.47 19.45 7.94
N ALA A 379 20.42 18.71 6.82
CA ALA A 379 19.29 17.90 6.39
C ALA A 379 17.96 18.69 6.40
N GLY A 380 17.96 19.90 5.84
CA GLY A 380 16.75 20.74 5.75
C GLY A 380 15.71 20.19 4.76
N ALA A 381 16.17 19.63 3.64
CA ALA A 381 15.37 18.86 2.70
C ALA A 381 16.22 17.73 2.11
N PHE A 382 15.65 16.54 1.99
CA PHE A 382 16.32 15.34 1.46
C PHE A 382 15.28 14.27 1.10
N VAL A 383 15.71 13.21 0.43
CA VAL A 383 14.85 12.07 0.06
C VAL A 383 15.27 10.86 0.87
N TYR A 384 14.32 10.13 1.44
CA TYR A 384 14.62 8.98 2.28
C TYR A 384 13.49 7.97 2.32
N GLY A 385 13.79 6.72 1.99
CA GLY A 385 12.82 5.62 1.99
C GLY A 385 11.65 5.85 1.04
N ASN A 386 10.66 4.96 1.15
CA ASN A 386 9.45 4.99 0.34
C ASN A 386 8.18 4.98 1.21
N ASP A 387 7.12 5.61 0.72
CA ASP A 387 5.79 5.43 1.26
C ASP A 387 5.29 3.99 1.02
N ARG A 388 4.16 3.63 1.62
CA ARG A 388 3.57 2.30 1.47
C ARG A 388 3.10 1.95 0.06
N ASN A 389 3.06 2.91 -0.86
CA ASN A 389 2.78 2.67 -2.27
C ASN A 389 4.05 2.60 -3.13
N GLY A 390 5.23 2.72 -2.52
CA GLY A 390 6.51 2.70 -3.21
C GLY A 390 6.97 4.06 -3.74
N SER A 391 6.29 5.16 -3.41
CA SER A 391 6.72 6.51 -3.79
C SER A 391 7.89 6.95 -2.91
N PRO A 392 9.00 7.47 -3.47
CA PRO A 392 10.06 8.08 -2.69
C PRO A 392 9.53 9.20 -1.81
N VAL A 393 10.03 9.30 -0.59
CA VAL A 393 9.60 10.35 0.35
C VAL A 393 10.60 11.50 0.36
N MET A 394 10.19 12.66 -0.13
CA MET A 394 10.91 13.92 0.03
C MET A 394 10.55 14.54 1.38
N ILE A 395 11.50 14.54 2.31
CA ILE A 395 11.35 15.04 3.67
C ILE A 395 11.80 16.50 3.71
N MET A 396 10.96 17.38 4.26
CA MET A 396 11.25 18.80 4.44
C MET A 396 11.08 19.19 5.91
N ARG A 397 12.15 19.66 6.54
CA ARG A 397 12.20 19.96 7.99
C ARG A 397 11.99 21.45 8.24
N GLY A 398 10.78 21.81 8.67
CA GLY A 398 10.39 23.20 8.89
C GLY A 398 11.29 23.93 9.88
N LYS A 399 11.71 23.28 10.97
CA LYS A 399 12.57 23.91 11.99
C LYS A 399 13.94 24.36 11.47
N VAL A 400 14.44 23.73 10.41
CA VAL A 400 15.72 24.08 9.76
C VAL A 400 15.56 25.30 8.86
N SER A 401 14.35 25.54 8.33
CA SER A 401 14.09 26.65 7.43
C SER A 401 14.36 28.01 8.08
N LYS A 402 15.05 28.88 7.34
CA LYS A 402 15.27 30.28 7.71
C LYS A 402 15.44 31.14 6.48
N LYS A 403 14.69 32.23 6.45
CA LYS A 403 14.80 33.25 5.40
C LYS A 403 16.12 34.03 5.54
N ILE A 404 17.09 33.68 4.70
CA ILE A 404 18.32 34.47 4.53
C ILE A 404 18.37 34.92 3.06
N LYS A 405 18.00 36.18 2.80
CA LYS A 405 17.76 36.70 1.44
C LYS A 405 18.87 36.37 0.42
N SER A 406 20.14 36.42 0.83
CA SER A 406 21.29 36.12 -0.05
C SER A 406 21.37 34.65 -0.48
N TRP A 407 20.76 33.74 0.27
CA TRP A 407 20.82 32.28 0.05
C TRP A 407 19.52 31.69 -0.48
N MET A 408 18.46 32.50 -0.62
CA MET A 408 17.14 32.03 -1.04
C MET A 408 17.17 31.38 -2.43
N LYS A 409 17.91 31.98 -3.38
CA LYS A 409 18.05 31.41 -4.73
C LYS A 409 18.72 30.02 -4.68
N THR A 410 19.82 29.90 -3.94
CA THR A 410 20.53 28.63 -3.75
C THR A 410 19.65 27.57 -3.09
N ALA A 411 18.85 27.94 -2.08
CA ALA A 411 17.91 27.03 -1.43
C ALA A 411 16.79 26.56 -2.38
N HIS A 412 16.24 27.47 -3.21
CA HIS A 412 15.26 27.11 -4.24
C HIS A 412 15.84 26.21 -5.32
N GLN A 413 17.07 26.49 -5.77
CA GLN A 413 17.78 25.63 -6.71
C GLN A 413 18.03 24.23 -6.12
N TYR A 414 18.36 24.12 -4.84
CA TYR A 414 18.55 22.83 -4.17
C TYR A 414 17.25 22.00 -4.13
N LEU A 415 16.10 22.64 -3.88
CA LEU A 415 14.81 21.96 -3.93
C LEU A 415 14.49 21.45 -5.35
N VAL A 416 14.74 22.26 -6.38
CA VAL A 416 14.55 21.85 -7.79
C VAL A 416 15.50 20.72 -8.16
N TYR A 417 16.75 20.76 -7.69
CA TYR A 417 17.74 19.71 -7.92
C TYR A 417 17.30 18.35 -7.34
N ILE A 418 16.81 18.34 -6.10
CA ILE A 418 16.25 17.12 -5.49
C ILE A 418 15.02 16.65 -6.28
N ILE A 419 14.11 17.56 -6.62
CA ILE A 419 12.88 17.26 -7.38
C ILE A 419 13.22 16.59 -8.72
N GLU A 420 14.12 17.16 -9.51
CA GLU A 420 14.54 16.58 -10.81
C GLU A 420 15.17 15.20 -10.62
N LYS A 421 16.08 15.04 -9.64
CA LYS A 421 16.70 13.73 -9.35
C LYS A 421 15.64 12.66 -9.04
N VAL A 422 14.68 12.98 -8.18
CA VAL A 422 13.63 12.03 -7.75
C VAL A 422 12.67 11.71 -8.89
N ASP A 423 12.22 12.71 -9.63
CA ASP A 423 11.27 12.53 -10.73
C ASP A 423 11.85 11.59 -11.80
N ILE A 424 13.15 11.75 -12.11
CA ILE A 424 13.86 10.87 -13.04
C ILE A 424 14.10 9.48 -12.45
N GLN A 425 14.59 9.38 -11.21
CA GLN A 425 14.85 8.09 -10.56
C GLN A 425 13.59 7.24 -10.40
N ASN A 426 12.43 7.88 -10.23
CA ASN A 426 11.16 7.20 -10.08
C ASN A 426 10.35 7.12 -11.38
N ASP A 427 10.96 7.38 -12.54
CA ASP A 427 10.33 7.28 -13.87
C ASP A 427 8.97 8.01 -13.95
N GLY A 428 8.90 9.21 -13.37
CA GLY A 428 7.70 10.04 -13.36
C GLY A 428 6.53 9.50 -12.54
N LYS A 429 6.73 8.47 -11.71
CA LYS A 429 5.69 7.87 -10.83
C LYS A 429 5.38 8.70 -9.59
N GLY A 430 6.00 9.87 -9.45
CA GLY A 430 5.71 10.85 -8.41
C GLY A 430 6.50 10.66 -7.12
N LEU A 431 6.18 11.45 -6.10
CA LEU A 431 6.80 11.40 -4.77
C LEU A 431 5.80 11.75 -3.66
N THR A 432 6.11 11.36 -2.43
CA THR A 432 5.41 11.85 -1.23
C THR A 432 6.22 12.95 -0.58
N ILE A 433 5.59 14.09 -0.29
CA ILE A 433 6.23 15.14 0.53
C ILE A 433 5.89 14.88 1.99
N LEU A 434 6.91 14.72 2.85
CA LEU A 434 6.76 14.71 4.30
C LEU A 434 7.24 16.04 4.89
N MET A 435 6.30 16.92 5.22
CA MET A 435 6.58 18.17 5.92
C MET A 435 6.71 17.88 7.43
N ASP A 436 7.93 17.82 7.94
CA ASP A 436 8.20 17.70 9.38
C ASP A 436 8.05 19.08 10.04
N CYS A 437 6.90 19.29 10.69
CA CYS A 437 6.56 20.54 11.38
C CYS A 437 6.92 20.53 12.87
N ARG A 438 7.60 19.48 13.38
CA ARG A 438 8.08 19.49 14.77
C ARG A 438 8.96 20.70 15.01
N GLU A 439 8.73 21.39 16.12
CA GLU A 439 9.48 22.58 16.54
C GLU A 439 9.49 23.72 15.49
N THR A 440 8.56 23.70 14.53
CA THR A 440 8.45 24.74 13.51
C THR A 440 7.55 25.86 14.01
N GLY A 441 8.07 27.08 14.07
CA GLY A 441 7.30 28.28 14.39
C GLY A 441 6.98 29.13 13.16
N ILE A 442 6.17 30.18 13.34
CA ILE A 442 5.83 31.14 12.27
C ILE A 442 7.09 31.74 11.61
N LYS A 443 8.16 31.99 12.37
CA LYS A 443 9.42 32.54 11.85
C LYS A 443 10.15 31.60 10.87
N ASN A 444 9.85 30.31 10.92
CA ASN A 444 10.38 29.29 10.02
C ASN A 444 9.46 29.01 8.82
N ALA A 445 8.19 29.43 8.90
CA ALA A 445 7.21 29.25 7.84
C ALA A 445 7.46 30.24 6.69
N ASP A 446 8.41 29.87 5.83
CA ASP A 446 8.81 30.69 4.69
C ASP A 446 7.79 30.63 3.56
N MET A 447 6.90 31.62 3.54
CA MET A 447 5.84 31.76 2.55
C MET A 447 6.36 31.91 1.12
N ASP A 448 7.56 32.48 0.91
CA ASP A 448 8.12 32.64 -0.44
C ASP A 448 8.54 31.28 -1.00
N THR A 449 9.17 30.45 -0.16
CA THR A 449 9.53 29.07 -0.53
C THR A 449 8.30 28.18 -0.75
N LEU A 450 7.25 28.33 0.07
CA LEU A 450 6.00 27.59 -0.13
C LEU A 450 5.30 27.97 -1.44
N LYS A 451 5.25 29.27 -1.78
CA LYS A 451 4.72 29.74 -3.07
C LYS A 451 5.57 29.26 -4.25
N PHE A 452 6.89 29.31 -4.11
CA PHE A 452 7.81 28.81 -5.12
C PHE A 452 7.57 27.32 -5.40
N LEU A 453 7.49 26.48 -4.37
CA LEU A 453 7.19 25.05 -4.53
C LEU A 453 5.83 24.80 -5.15
N HIS A 454 4.81 25.57 -4.75
CA HIS A 454 3.49 25.50 -5.36
C HIS A 454 3.54 25.77 -6.88
N THR A 455 4.27 26.81 -7.31
CA THR A 455 4.50 27.10 -8.74
C THR A 455 5.26 25.97 -9.42
N VAL A 456 6.33 25.45 -8.81
CA VAL A 456 7.12 24.34 -9.38
C VAL A 456 6.24 23.11 -9.62
N PHE A 457 5.45 22.69 -8.63
CA PHE A 457 4.61 21.49 -8.75
C PHE A 457 3.37 21.68 -9.63
N ASN A 458 2.89 22.91 -9.84
CA ASN A 458 1.72 23.15 -10.68
C ASN A 458 2.06 23.48 -12.13
N GLU A 459 3.13 24.23 -12.36
CA GLU A 459 3.46 24.74 -13.69
C GLU A 459 4.54 23.91 -14.39
N TYR A 460 5.53 23.40 -13.64
CA TYR A 460 6.75 22.82 -14.24
C TYR A 460 6.87 21.31 -14.03
N TYR A 461 6.33 20.80 -12.91
CA TYR A 461 6.26 19.38 -12.58
C TYR A 461 4.83 18.96 -12.19
N PRO A 462 3.82 19.22 -13.05
CA PRO A 462 2.45 18.82 -12.77
C PRO A 462 2.37 17.31 -12.52
N GLY A 463 1.59 16.91 -11.53
CA GLY A 463 1.38 15.49 -11.21
C GLY A 463 2.48 14.82 -10.39
N LEU A 464 3.60 15.49 -10.12
CA LEU A 464 4.72 14.90 -9.38
C LEU A 464 4.39 14.56 -7.93
N VAL A 465 3.62 15.42 -7.23
CA VAL A 465 3.31 15.21 -5.82
C VAL A 465 2.15 14.25 -5.66
N ASN A 466 2.46 13.01 -5.27
CA ASN A 466 1.47 11.97 -5.04
C ASN A 466 0.63 12.28 -3.80
N SER A 467 1.30 12.64 -2.71
CA SER A 467 0.67 12.99 -1.45
C SER A 467 1.55 13.92 -0.63
N SER A 468 0.95 14.67 0.30
CA SER A 468 1.65 15.52 1.25
C SER A 468 1.25 15.16 2.68
N LEU A 469 2.21 14.73 3.48
CA LEU A 469 2.07 14.40 4.89
C LEU A 469 2.58 15.58 5.73
N VAL A 470 1.69 16.25 6.45
CA VAL A 470 2.03 17.34 7.38
C VAL A 470 2.18 16.75 8.78
N TYR A 471 3.42 16.43 9.16
CA TYR A 471 3.71 15.72 10.40
C TYR A 471 3.83 16.66 11.59
N LYS A 472 3.07 16.36 12.66
CA LYS A 472 3.12 17.06 13.95
C LYS A 472 2.95 18.57 13.81
N MET A 473 1.99 19.01 12.99
CA MET A 473 1.66 20.43 12.79
C MET A 473 1.28 21.12 14.12
N PRO A 474 2.07 22.11 14.59
CA PRO A 474 1.71 22.89 15.77
C PRO A 474 0.54 23.84 15.47
N VAL A 475 -0.29 24.14 16.48
CA VAL A 475 -1.46 25.04 16.34
C VAL A 475 -1.08 26.41 15.77
N VAL A 476 0.09 26.92 16.10
CA VAL A 476 0.59 28.21 15.61
C VAL A 476 0.74 28.27 14.08
N LEU A 477 0.79 27.13 13.38
CA LEU A 477 0.87 27.04 11.92
C LEU A 477 -0.48 26.85 11.22
N GLU A 478 -1.60 26.83 11.95
CA GLU A 478 -2.91 26.59 11.35
C GLU A 478 -3.28 27.66 10.30
N ALA A 479 -2.93 28.93 10.55
CA ALA A 479 -3.15 30.01 9.59
C ALA A 479 -2.32 29.82 8.29
N VAL A 480 -1.06 29.39 8.43
CA VAL A 480 -0.19 29.06 7.29
C VAL A 480 -0.79 27.90 6.49
N TYR A 481 -1.23 26.84 7.19
CA TYR A 481 -1.85 25.68 6.56
C TYR A 481 -3.13 26.03 5.78
N LYS A 482 -4.02 26.83 6.36
CA LYS A 482 -5.22 27.33 5.68
C LYS A 482 -4.88 28.14 4.43
N MET A 483 -3.84 28.98 4.51
CA MET A 483 -3.37 29.75 3.37
C MET A 483 -2.83 28.85 2.25
N VAL A 484 -1.97 27.88 2.57
CA VAL A 484 -1.46 26.91 1.58
C VAL A 484 -2.61 26.12 0.93
N ARG A 485 -3.61 25.67 1.71
CA ARG A 485 -4.77 24.98 1.15
C ARG A 485 -5.57 25.86 0.18
N SER A 486 -5.65 27.17 0.41
CA SER A 486 -6.38 28.08 -0.49
C SER A 486 -5.75 28.24 -1.87
N TRP A 487 -4.49 27.87 -2.05
CA TRP A 487 -3.83 27.87 -3.37
C TRP A 487 -4.12 26.61 -4.18
N LEU A 488 -4.58 25.55 -3.52
CA LEU A 488 -4.78 24.23 -4.12
C LEU A 488 -6.22 24.06 -4.58
N ASN A 489 -6.40 23.31 -5.66
CA ASN A 489 -7.74 22.96 -6.13
C ASN A 489 -8.36 21.81 -5.29
N ASP A 490 -9.66 21.59 -5.43
CA ASP A 490 -10.40 20.57 -4.69
C ASP A 490 -9.80 19.17 -4.82
N GLU A 491 -9.19 18.85 -5.97
CA GLU A 491 -8.55 17.55 -6.18
C GLU A 491 -7.26 17.44 -5.37
N GLN A 492 -6.37 18.43 -5.48
CA GLN A 492 -5.10 18.48 -4.75
C GLN A 492 -5.30 18.47 -3.23
N THR A 493 -6.35 19.13 -2.72
CA THR A 493 -6.61 19.20 -1.28
C THR A 493 -6.99 17.86 -0.64
N LYS A 494 -7.39 16.86 -1.43
CA LYS A 494 -7.70 15.49 -0.96
C LYS A 494 -6.46 14.70 -0.57
N TYR A 495 -5.30 15.07 -1.12
CA TYR A 495 -4.04 14.34 -0.96
C TYR A 495 -3.12 14.95 0.11
N ILE A 496 -3.66 15.81 0.95
CA ILE A 496 -2.96 16.41 2.10
C ILE A 496 -3.46 15.76 3.38
N TYR A 497 -2.54 15.15 4.13
CA TYR A 497 -2.83 14.45 5.37
C TYR A 497 -2.07 15.08 6.53
N VAL A 498 -2.79 15.55 7.54
CA VAL A 498 -2.17 15.97 8.81
C VAL A 498 -1.97 14.73 9.67
N VAL A 499 -0.71 14.42 9.97
CA VAL A 499 -0.32 13.16 10.63
C VAL A 499 0.46 13.41 11.92
N SER A 500 0.51 12.38 12.76
CA SER A 500 1.11 12.37 14.09
C SER A 500 1.93 11.11 14.30
N LYS A 501 2.64 11.00 15.43
CA LYS A 501 3.39 9.79 15.80
C LYS A 501 2.52 8.53 15.80
N LYS A 502 1.22 8.66 16.05
CA LYS A 502 0.28 7.53 16.15
C LYS A 502 -0.09 6.92 14.80
N ASN A 503 0.00 7.69 13.71
CA ASN A 503 -0.54 7.30 12.40
C ASN A 503 0.40 7.61 11.22
N ILE A 504 1.59 8.19 11.43
CA ILE A 504 2.58 8.32 10.35
C ILE A 504 2.94 6.95 9.74
N ASN A 505 3.00 5.91 10.58
CA ASN A 505 3.28 4.53 10.16
C ASN A 505 2.18 3.89 9.30
N ASP A 506 1.02 4.53 9.21
CA ASP A 506 -0.03 4.14 8.28
C ASP A 506 0.29 4.55 6.83
N TYR A 507 1.25 5.46 6.64
CA TYR A 507 1.66 6.00 5.34
C TYR A 507 3.08 5.61 4.95
N ILE A 508 4.02 5.65 5.90
CA ILE A 508 5.44 5.31 5.70
C ILE A 508 5.84 4.37 6.83
N THR A 509 6.31 3.15 6.56
CA THR A 509 6.67 2.21 7.63
C THR A 509 7.90 2.68 8.41
N ALA A 510 8.07 2.19 9.64
CA ALA A 510 9.16 2.63 10.51
C ALA A 510 10.55 2.38 9.88
N ASP A 511 10.73 1.26 9.19
CA ASP A 511 11.94 0.90 8.44
C ASP A 511 12.14 1.70 7.15
N GLN A 512 11.21 2.59 6.79
CA GLN A 512 11.32 3.53 5.69
C GLN A 512 11.46 4.98 6.17
N LEU A 513 11.46 5.22 7.49
CA LEU A 513 11.70 6.53 8.09
C LEU A 513 13.10 6.62 8.68
N PRO A 514 13.75 7.78 8.66
CA PRO A 514 15.02 7.98 9.36
C PRO A 514 14.77 8.06 10.88
N ASP A 515 15.81 7.76 11.65
CA ASP A 515 15.83 7.84 13.12
C ASP A 515 15.39 9.21 13.66
N ILE A 516 15.75 10.30 12.98
CA ILE A 516 15.33 11.66 13.35
C ILE A 516 13.81 11.82 13.34
N LEU A 517 13.08 11.01 12.57
CA LEU A 517 11.62 10.94 12.53
C LEU A 517 11.04 9.76 13.31
N LEU A 518 11.85 9.17 14.21
CA LEU A 518 11.54 7.98 15.02
C LEU A 518 11.32 6.71 14.19
N GLY A 519 11.96 6.64 13.02
CA GLY A 519 12.05 5.43 12.22
C GLY A 519 13.13 4.46 12.74
N THR A 520 13.20 3.30 12.11
CA THR A 520 14.13 2.21 12.42
C THR A 520 15.07 1.89 11.26
N ASN A 521 15.04 2.68 10.18
CA ASN A 521 15.96 2.50 9.06
C ASN A 521 17.36 2.99 9.46
N PRO A 522 18.40 2.13 9.40
CA PRO A 522 19.75 2.50 9.82
C PRO A 522 20.54 3.31 8.77
N ALA A 523 19.98 3.54 7.57
CA ALA A 523 20.70 4.23 6.51
C ALA A 523 20.99 5.70 6.88
N PRO A 524 22.16 6.23 6.52
CA PRO A 524 22.48 7.63 6.78
C PRO A 524 21.59 8.54 5.92
N TYR A 525 20.79 9.39 6.55
CA TYR A 525 20.00 10.40 5.84
C TYR A 525 20.81 11.67 5.50
N ARG A 526 22.02 11.81 6.06
CA ARG A 526 23.00 12.85 5.72
C ARG A 526 24.06 12.26 4.80
N THR A 527 24.00 12.60 3.52
CA THR A 527 25.08 12.30 2.57
C THR A 527 25.61 13.62 2.04
N VAL A 528 26.90 13.88 2.28
CA VAL A 528 27.58 15.09 1.80
C VAL A 528 28.40 14.72 0.57
N PRO A 529 28.06 15.22 -0.62
CA PRO A 529 28.87 14.99 -1.81
C PRO A 529 30.28 15.54 -1.63
N GLU A 530 31.28 14.81 -2.13
CA GLU A 530 32.70 15.20 -2.01
C GLU A 530 32.97 16.57 -2.62
N GLU A 531 32.35 16.84 -3.77
CA GLU A 531 32.52 18.07 -4.54
C GLU A 531 31.71 19.26 -4.02
N ALA A 532 30.89 19.08 -2.98
CA ALA A 532 30.10 20.18 -2.42
C ALA A 532 31.03 21.22 -1.77
N PRO A 533 30.95 22.53 -2.13
CA PRO A 533 31.75 23.57 -1.49
C PRO A 533 31.29 23.86 -0.05
N THR A 534 32.15 24.46 0.77
CA THR A 534 31.70 25.10 2.02
C THR A 534 30.85 26.33 1.73
N SER A 535 30.09 26.79 2.72
CA SER A 535 29.29 28.01 2.62
C SER A 535 30.13 29.23 2.24
N HIS A 536 31.36 29.35 2.76
CA HIS A 536 32.28 30.43 2.39
C HIS A 536 32.81 30.31 0.97
N GLN A 537 33.18 29.10 0.53
CA GLN A 537 33.65 28.85 -0.83
C GLN A 537 32.55 29.19 -1.86
N LEU A 538 31.33 28.74 -1.62
CA LEU A 538 30.21 29.05 -2.50
C LEU A 538 29.83 30.53 -2.45
N ALA A 539 29.89 31.16 -1.27
CA ALA A 539 29.64 32.59 -1.14
C ALA A 539 30.62 33.41 -1.99
N HIS A 540 31.91 33.07 -1.97
CA HIS A 540 32.93 33.68 -2.81
C HIS A 540 32.60 33.51 -4.30
N LYS A 541 32.28 32.28 -4.75
CA LYS A 541 31.87 31.99 -6.14
C LYS A 541 30.66 32.83 -6.58
N LEU A 542 29.71 33.08 -5.68
CA LEU A 542 28.46 33.79 -5.96
C LEU A 542 28.53 35.31 -5.68
N GLY A 543 29.67 35.85 -5.25
CA GLY A 543 29.79 37.27 -4.86
C GLY A 543 28.98 37.64 -3.60
N ILE A 544 28.65 36.66 -2.76
CA ILE A 544 27.97 36.87 -1.48
C ILE A 544 29.02 37.24 -0.42
N LYS A 545 28.75 38.29 0.36
CA LYS A 545 29.67 38.75 1.40
C LYS A 545 29.90 37.67 2.48
N PRO A 546 31.13 37.51 3.02
CA PRO A 546 31.46 36.49 4.02
C PRO A 546 30.54 36.48 5.26
N GLU A 547 30.10 37.65 5.75
CA GLU A 547 29.25 37.71 6.96
C GLU A 547 27.87 37.09 6.72
N LYS A 548 27.43 36.98 5.46
CA LYS A 548 26.21 36.26 5.09
C LYS A 548 26.42 34.75 5.05
N ALA A 549 27.62 34.29 4.71
CA ALA A 549 28.02 32.88 4.85
C ALA A 549 28.07 32.51 6.34
N ASP A 550 28.71 33.32 7.19
CA ASP A 550 28.74 33.11 8.64
C ASP A 550 27.33 33.02 9.24
N LYS A 551 26.42 33.88 8.79
CA LYS A 551 25.01 33.86 9.24
C LYS A 551 24.28 32.56 8.85
N LEU A 552 24.61 31.99 7.68
CA LEU A 552 24.07 30.70 7.24
C LEU A 552 24.65 29.57 8.08
N VAL A 553 25.98 29.49 8.17
CA VAL A 553 26.72 28.48 8.94
C VAL A 553 26.23 28.44 10.39
N LYS A 554 26.24 29.59 11.08
CA LYS A 554 25.75 29.73 12.47
C LYS A 554 24.29 29.29 12.66
N HIS A 555 23.49 29.31 11.60
CA HIS A 555 22.12 28.79 11.66
C HIS A 555 22.07 27.28 11.46
N LEU A 556 22.77 26.77 10.46
CA LEU A 556 22.74 25.36 10.06
C LEU A 556 23.44 24.44 11.08
N GLU A 557 24.53 24.91 11.70
CA GLU A 557 25.30 24.16 12.73
C GLU A 557 24.43 23.69 13.90
N LYS A 558 23.33 24.38 14.19
CA LYS A 558 22.36 23.99 15.23
C LYS A 558 21.70 22.64 14.97
N PHE A 559 21.86 22.07 13.77
CA PHE A 559 21.20 20.86 13.30
C PHE A 559 22.16 19.73 12.93
N TYR A 560 23.45 19.82 13.30
CA TYR A 560 24.46 18.81 12.98
C TYR A 560 24.40 17.60 13.92
N ASP A 561 24.18 17.84 15.23
CA ASP A 561 24.33 16.82 16.28
C ASP A 561 23.00 16.37 16.92
N ASN A 562 21.88 16.47 16.18
CA ASN A 562 20.57 15.98 16.64
C ASN A 562 19.94 15.00 15.66
#